data_AF-A0A9E2BMC4-F1
#
_entry.id   AF-A0A9E2BMC4-F1
#
_cell.length_a   1.000
_cell.length_b   1.000
_cell.length_c   1.000
_cell.angle_alpha   90.00
_cell.angle_beta   90.00
_cell.angle_gamma   90.00
#
_symmetry.space_group_name_H-M   'P 1'
#
loop_
_entity.id
_entity.type
_entity.pdbx_description
1 polymer ?
#
loop_
_entity_poly.entity_id
_entity_poly.type
_entity_poly.pdbx_seq_one_letter_code
_entity_poly.pdbx_strand_id
1 'polypeptide(L)'
;MDSLEGAENALILRLGPGALWPQPWFSGWVGGAPLPHPALFVAVMAQRPEPLALKIEGLTLPQRERIAHLIHPDLPSALTPPEVALQKRVEELRRKIDQALDIYRELQQQDPHREDIAVFRKMAQEEITRLSRELKELTSPDQ
;
A
#
# COMPACT_ATOMS: atom_id res chain seq x y z
N MET A 1 -1.40 7.67 8.93
CA MET A 1 -1.36 7.13 10.30
C MET A 1 -1.50 5.63 10.14
N ASP A 2 -0.38 4.90 10.04
CA ASP A 2 -0.37 3.50 9.59
C ASP A 2 -0.93 2.59 10.68
N SER A 3 -2.22 2.28 10.60
CA SER A 3 -2.86 1.29 11.45
C SER A 3 -2.46 -0.12 10.98
N LEU A 4 -2.23 -1.05 11.90
CA LEU A 4 -2.09 -2.49 11.58
C LEU A 4 -3.44 -3.23 11.71
N GLU A 5 -4.55 -2.49 11.77
CA GLU A 5 -5.89 -3.05 11.85
C GLU A 5 -6.20 -3.90 10.62
N GLY A 6 -6.30 -5.22 10.83
CA GLY A 6 -6.66 -6.20 9.80
C GLY A 6 -5.67 -7.36 9.61
N ALA A 7 -4.42 -7.24 10.08
CA ALA A 7 -3.47 -8.35 10.03
C ALA A 7 -3.74 -9.35 11.17
N GLU A 8 -3.94 -10.63 10.83
CA GLU A 8 -4.18 -11.68 11.83
C GLU A 8 -3.00 -11.82 12.81
N ASN A 9 -1.77 -11.76 12.30
CA ASN A 9 -0.57 -11.73 13.12
C ASN A 9 0.21 -10.45 12.81
N ALA A 10 0.38 -9.60 13.81
CA ALA A 10 0.96 -8.27 13.65
C ALA A 10 1.87 -7.90 14.80
N LEU A 11 2.93 -7.13 14.50
CA LEU A 11 3.91 -6.64 15.47
C LEU A 11 4.28 -5.19 15.15
N ILE A 12 4.12 -4.31 16.14
CA ILE A 12 4.70 -2.97 16.14
C ILE A 12 5.87 -2.95 17.13
N LEU A 13 7.06 -2.60 16.63
CA LEU A 13 8.23 -2.28 17.43
C LEU A 13 8.48 -0.77 17.38
N ARG A 14 8.53 -0.12 18.53
CA ARG A 14 8.87 1.30 18.64
C ARG A 14 10.29 1.42 19.14
N LEU A 15 11.12 2.14 18.39
CA LEU A 15 12.53 2.34 18.68
C LEU A 15 12.81 3.80 19.08
N GLY A 16 13.91 4.00 19.81
CA GLY A 16 14.38 5.34 20.18
C GLY A 16 13.53 6.02 21.26
N PRO A 17 13.61 7.36 21.38
CA PRO A 17 12.95 8.10 22.46
C PRO A 17 11.41 8.05 22.41
N GLY A 18 10.82 7.62 21.29
CA GLY A 18 9.37 7.36 21.17
C GLY A 18 8.90 6.04 21.81
N ALA A 19 9.82 5.20 22.27
CA ALA A 19 9.55 3.95 22.98
C ALA A 19 9.45 4.13 24.51
N LEU A 20 9.38 5.38 24.96
CA LEU A 20 9.29 5.75 26.37
C LEU A 20 7.83 5.80 26.82
N TRP A 21 7.64 5.53 28.11
CA TRP A 21 6.35 5.68 28.80
C TRP A 21 5.67 7.01 28.42
N PRO A 22 4.35 7.04 28.12
CA PRO A 22 3.33 6.01 28.39
C PRO A 22 3.07 5.02 27.24
N GLN A 23 3.76 5.13 26.10
CA GLN A 23 3.54 4.18 25.00
C GLN A 23 4.45 2.95 25.14
N PRO A 24 3.92 1.73 25.01
CA PRO A 24 4.74 0.54 25.08
C PRO A 24 5.62 0.42 23.83
N TRP A 25 6.88 0.04 24.04
CA TRP A 25 7.86 -0.23 22.98
C TRP A 25 7.46 -1.39 22.06
N PHE A 26 6.46 -2.17 22.49
CA PHE A 26 5.96 -3.37 21.84
C PHE A 26 4.43 -3.36 21.80
N SER A 27 3.85 -3.74 20.65
CA SER A 27 2.43 -4.07 20.54
C SER A 27 2.26 -5.20 19.55
N GLY A 28 1.65 -6.30 19.97
CA GLY A 28 1.49 -7.50 19.15
C GLY A 28 0.04 -7.97 19.09
N TRP A 29 -0.32 -8.62 17.99
CA TRP A 29 -1.60 -9.29 17.78
C TRP A 29 -1.36 -10.68 17.20
N VAL A 30 -2.13 -11.66 17.68
CA VAL A 30 -2.10 -13.04 17.18
C VAL A 30 -3.53 -13.53 16.96
N GLY A 31 -3.84 -13.96 15.75
CA GLY A 31 -5.24 -14.23 15.34
C GLY A 31 -6.19 -13.06 15.59
N GLY A 32 -5.72 -11.82 15.43
CA GLY A 32 -6.49 -10.59 15.71
C GLY A 32 -6.65 -10.24 17.19
N ALA A 33 -6.25 -11.11 18.12
CA ALA A 33 -6.30 -10.82 19.56
C ALA A 33 -5.04 -10.08 20.02
N PRO A 34 -5.16 -8.97 20.78
CA PRO A 34 -4.00 -8.25 21.28
C PRO A 34 -3.24 -9.11 22.29
N LEU A 35 -1.93 -9.25 22.07
CA LEU A 35 -1.02 -9.97 22.93
C LEU A 35 0.15 -9.04 23.29
N PRO A 36 -0.01 -8.17 24.30
CA PRO A 36 0.94 -7.10 24.62
C PRO A 36 2.18 -7.58 25.39
N HIS A 37 2.41 -8.89 25.50
CA HIS A 37 3.56 -9.47 26.22
C HIS A 37 4.58 -10.08 25.24
N PRO A 38 5.77 -9.47 25.06
CA PRO A 38 6.74 -9.89 24.04
C PRO A 38 7.14 -11.37 24.13
N ALA A 39 7.40 -11.88 25.33
CA ALA A 39 7.82 -13.28 25.49
C ALA A 39 6.70 -14.28 25.09
N LEU A 40 5.44 -13.97 25.44
CA LEU A 40 4.31 -14.81 25.06
C LEU A 40 4.05 -14.72 23.57
N PHE A 41 4.18 -13.53 22.98
CA PHE A 41 4.06 -13.35 21.54
C PHE A 41 5.06 -14.22 20.78
N VAL A 42 6.34 -14.20 21.15
CA VAL A 42 7.36 -15.03 20.53
C VAL A 42 7.06 -16.51 20.71
N ALA A 43 6.64 -16.95 21.90
CA ALA A 43 6.31 -18.35 22.17
C ALA A 43 5.12 -18.87 21.35
N VAL A 44 4.11 -18.02 21.12
CA VAL A 44 2.95 -18.38 20.29
C VAL A 44 3.30 -18.36 18.81
N MET A 45 4.02 -17.34 18.34
CA MET A 45 4.44 -17.24 16.94
C MET A 45 5.44 -18.34 16.54
N ALA A 46 6.27 -18.82 17.46
CA ALA A 46 7.18 -19.94 17.20
C ALA A 46 6.46 -21.25 16.83
N GLN A 47 5.17 -21.37 17.17
CA GLN A 47 4.34 -22.54 16.86
C GLN A 47 3.45 -22.32 15.63
N ARG A 48 3.55 -21.15 14.98
CA ARG A 48 2.67 -20.67 13.92
C ARG A 48 3.46 -20.37 12.65
N PRO A 49 3.26 -21.12 11.55
CA PRO A 49 3.98 -20.88 10.30
C PRO A 49 3.43 -19.69 9.50
N GLU A 50 2.35 -19.05 9.94
CA GLU A 50 1.69 -17.96 9.23
C GLU A 50 2.56 -16.69 9.15
N PRO A 51 2.44 -15.91 8.07
CA PRO A 51 3.21 -14.68 7.89
C PRO A 51 2.86 -13.64 8.97
N LEU A 52 3.89 -12.89 9.40
CA LEU A 52 3.82 -11.82 10.40
C LEU A 52 3.96 -10.45 9.73
N ALA A 53 2.97 -9.58 9.92
CA ALA A 53 3.12 -8.17 9.57
C ALA A 53 3.98 -7.44 10.61
N LEU A 54 5.06 -6.78 10.18
CA LEU A 54 5.98 -6.04 11.04
C LEU A 54 5.99 -4.55 10.69
N LYS A 55 5.70 -3.71 11.67
CA LYS A 55 5.90 -2.26 11.62
C LYS A 55 7.00 -1.86 12.59
N ILE A 56 7.96 -1.06 12.11
CA ILE A 56 9.02 -0.49 12.95
C ILE A 56 8.88 1.02 12.95
N GLU A 57 8.63 1.59 14.13
CA GLU A 57 8.53 3.03 14.36
C GLU A 57 9.82 3.57 14.97
N GLY A 58 10.10 4.85 14.74
CA GLY A 58 11.26 5.53 15.34
C GLY A 58 12.61 5.30 14.62
N LEU A 59 12.60 4.67 13.43
CA LEU A 59 13.80 4.56 12.60
C LEU A 59 14.23 5.92 12.04
N THR A 60 15.54 6.21 12.13
CA THR A 60 16.18 7.35 11.46
C THR A 60 16.22 7.14 9.94
N LEU A 61 16.41 8.22 9.17
CA LEU A 61 16.52 8.14 7.71
C LEU A 61 17.58 7.12 7.23
N PRO A 62 18.82 7.16 7.77
CA PRO A 62 19.84 6.17 7.40
C PRO A 62 19.44 4.72 7.71
N GLN A 63 18.70 4.51 8.80
CA GLN A 63 18.21 3.18 9.15
C GLN A 63 17.11 2.71 8.20
N ARG A 64 16.20 3.60 7.80
CA ARG A 64 15.13 3.29 6.83
C ARG A 64 15.70 2.92 5.47
N GLU A 65 16.65 3.70 4.95
CA GLU A 65 17.33 3.41 3.68
C GLU A 65 18.00 2.03 3.71
N ARG A 66 18.64 1.70 4.83
CA ARG A 66 19.32 0.42 5.03
C ARG A 66 18.37 -0.78 5.01
N ILE A 67 17.11 -0.63 5.44
CA ILE A 67 16.12 -1.71 5.44
C ILE A 67 15.12 -1.61 4.27
N ALA A 68 15.22 -0.60 3.41
CA ALA A 68 14.26 -0.38 2.34
C ALA A 68 14.13 -1.58 1.39
N HIS A 69 15.23 -2.30 1.16
CA HIS A 69 15.26 -3.51 0.35
C HIS A 69 14.57 -4.73 0.98
N LEU A 70 14.31 -4.71 2.29
CA LEU A 70 13.57 -5.75 3.01
C LEU A 70 12.06 -5.51 2.99
N ILE A 71 11.63 -4.31 2.57
CA ILE A 71 10.22 -3.98 2.41
C ILE A 71 9.77 -4.52 1.06
N HIS A 72 9.12 -5.69 1.09
CA HIS A 72 8.52 -6.26 -0.11
C HIS A 72 7.25 -5.46 -0.50
N PRO A 73 7.20 -4.84 -1.69
CA PRO A 73 6.01 -4.12 -2.14
C PRO A 73 4.83 -5.08 -2.42
N ASP A 74 5.13 -6.36 -2.67
CA ASP A 74 4.16 -7.41 -3.02
C ASP A 74 3.65 -8.21 -1.81
N LEU A 75 3.71 -7.65 -0.60
CA LEU A 75 3.06 -8.28 0.55
C LEU A 75 1.59 -8.57 0.18
N PRO A 76 1.12 -9.82 0.31
CA PRO A 76 -0.22 -10.18 -0.11
C PRO A 76 -1.22 -9.25 0.55
N SER A 77 -2.20 -8.80 -0.24
CA SER A 77 -3.24 -7.83 0.15
C SER A 77 -3.96 -8.17 1.45
N ALA A 78 -3.85 -9.41 1.93
CA ALA A 78 -4.33 -9.91 3.23
C ALA A 78 -3.61 -9.32 4.47
N LEU A 79 -2.40 -8.77 4.32
CA LEU A 79 -1.61 -8.20 5.43
C LEU A 79 -1.61 -6.67 5.45
N THR A 80 -2.23 -6.05 4.45
CA THR A 80 -2.37 -4.60 4.35
C THR A 80 -3.80 -4.26 4.79
N PRO A 81 -4.01 -3.33 5.74
CA PRO A 81 -5.36 -2.88 6.07
C PRO A 81 -6.12 -2.54 4.78
N PRO A 82 -7.39 -2.95 4.65
CA PRO A 82 -8.15 -2.77 3.41
C PRO A 82 -8.19 -1.30 2.96
N GLU A 83 -8.16 -0.36 3.91
CA GLU A 83 -8.09 1.08 3.65
C GLU A 83 -6.76 1.53 3.04
N VAL A 84 -5.63 0.97 3.49
CA VAL A 84 -4.29 1.26 2.95
C VAL A 84 -4.08 0.58 1.60
N ALA A 85 -4.60 -0.64 1.43
CA ALA A 85 -4.63 -1.32 0.13
C ALA A 85 -5.50 -0.54 -0.88
N LEU A 86 -6.66 -0.06 -0.45
CA LEU A 86 -7.55 0.76 -1.26
C LEU A 86 -6.90 2.09 -1.64
N GLN A 87 -6.25 2.79 -0.69
CA GLN A 87 -5.51 4.02 -0.97
C GLN A 87 -4.37 3.79 -1.96
N LYS A 88 -3.57 2.74 -1.79
CA LYS A 88 -2.52 2.38 -2.75
C LYS A 88 -3.10 2.10 -4.13
N ARG A 89 -4.20 1.36 -4.20
CA ARG A 89 -4.86 1.03 -5.47
C ARG A 89 -5.43 2.28 -6.16
N VAL A 90 -6.03 3.18 -5.40
CA VAL A 90 -6.51 4.49 -5.87
C VAL A 90 -5.34 5.33 -6.39
N GLU A 91 -4.23 5.37 -5.68
CA GLU A 91 -3.04 6.14 -6.08
C GLU A 91 -2.39 5.55 -7.35
N GLU A 92 -2.31 4.23 -7.46
CA GLU A 92 -1.85 3.55 -8.67
C GLU A 92 -2.75 3.84 -9.87
N LEU A 93 -4.07 3.82 -9.69
CA LEU A 93 -5.03 4.14 -10.75
C LEU A 93 -4.91 5.59 -11.20
N ARG A 94 -4.77 6.53 -10.26
CA ARG A 94 -4.49 7.94 -10.58
C ARG A 94 -3.22 8.09 -11.40
N ARG A 95 -2.13 7.45 -10.97
CA ARG A 95 -0.85 7.48 -11.71
C ARG A 95 -0.99 6.93 -13.13
N LYS A 96 -1.74 5.84 -13.32
CA LYS A 96 -2.00 5.28 -14.65
C LYS A 96 -2.86 6.19 -15.52
N ILE A 97 -3.85 6.87 -14.93
CA ILE A 97 -4.66 7.87 -15.63
C ILE A 97 -3.79 9.04 -16.07
N ASP A 98 -2.93 9.57 -15.19
CA ASP A 98 -2.03 10.68 -15.52
C ASP A 98 -1.08 10.30 -16.68
N GLN A 99 -0.48 9.10 -16.62
CA GLN A 99 0.35 8.58 -17.71
C GLN A 99 -0.42 8.46 -19.04
N ALA A 100 -1.65 7.96 -19.01
CA ALA A 100 -2.47 7.84 -20.21
C ALA A 100 -2.89 9.21 -20.77
N LEU A 101 -3.15 10.20 -19.89
CA LEU A 101 -3.43 11.58 -20.28
C LEU A 101 -2.22 12.27 -20.92
N ASP A 102 -1.02 12.03 -20.41
CA ASP A 102 0.20 12.57 -20.99
C ASP A 102 0.43 12.01 -22.40
N ILE A 103 0.28 10.69 -22.59
CA ILE A 103 0.34 10.06 -23.92
C ILE A 103 -0.74 10.66 -24.85
N TYR A 104 -1.97 10.81 -24.36
CA TYR A 104 -3.05 11.39 -25.16
C TYR A 104 -2.75 12.85 -25.57
N ARG A 105 -2.16 13.66 -24.69
CA ARG A 105 -1.76 15.05 -24.97
C ARG A 105 -0.62 15.11 -25.99
N GLU A 106 0.37 14.23 -25.88
CA GLU A 106 1.44 14.11 -26.87
C GLU A 106 0.87 13.77 -28.26
N LEU A 107 -0.05 12.80 -28.33
CA LEU A 107 -0.73 12.40 -29.57
C LEU A 107 -1.66 13.49 -30.15
N GLN A 108 -2.14 14.42 -29.34
CA GLN A 108 -2.91 15.60 -29.77
C GLN A 108 -2.04 16.66 -30.45
N GLN A 109 -0.78 16.78 -30.04
CA GLN A 109 0.18 17.75 -30.60
C GLN A 109 0.81 17.30 -31.92
N GLN A 110 0.66 16.02 -32.28
CA GLN A 110 1.12 15.47 -33.54
C GLN A 110 0.09 15.60 -34.66
N ASP A 111 0.55 15.45 -35.91
CA ASP A 111 -0.27 15.62 -37.11
C ASP A 111 -1.54 14.73 -37.08
N PRO A 112 -2.74 15.32 -37.04
CA PRO A 112 -4.00 14.57 -36.95
C PRO A 112 -4.36 13.79 -38.21
N HIS A 113 -3.66 13.99 -39.34
CA HIS A 113 -3.93 13.28 -40.59
C HIS A 113 -3.23 11.93 -40.72
N ARG A 114 -2.40 11.56 -39.74
CA ARG A 114 -1.76 10.24 -39.72
C ARG A 114 -2.72 9.22 -39.11
N GLU A 115 -3.16 8.24 -39.91
CA GLU A 115 -4.10 7.19 -39.46
C GLU A 115 -3.61 6.46 -38.19
N ASP A 116 -2.30 6.21 -38.09
CA ASP A 116 -1.69 5.59 -36.90
C ASP A 116 -1.97 6.41 -35.63
N ILE A 117 -1.84 7.74 -35.70
CA ILE A 117 -2.04 8.66 -34.56
C ILE A 117 -3.50 8.67 -34.14
N ALA A 118 -4.43 8.60 -35.10
CA ALA A 118 -5.86 8.51 -34.80
C ALA A 118 -6.21 7.21 -34.05
N VAL A 119 -5.60 6.09 -34.43
CA VAL A 119 -5.76 4.79 -33.76
C VAL A 119 -5.17 4.82 -32.34
N PHE A 120 -3.94 5.32 -32.16
CA PHE A 120 -3.33 5.45 -30.84
C PHE A 120 -4.11 6.38 -29.90
N ARG A 121 -4.63 7.48 -30.44
CA ARG A 121 -5.47 8.43 -29.67
C ARG A 121 -6.75 7.77 -29.17
N LYS A 122 -7.41 6.98 -30.03
CA LYS A 122 -8.61 6.21 -29.65
C LYS A 122 -8.30 5.22 -28.54
N MET A 123 -7.20 4.47 -28.64
CA MET A 123 -6.79 3.52 -27.59
C MET A 123 -6.46 4.20 -26.27
N ALA A 124 -5.72 5.32 -26.29
CA ALA A 124 -5.44 6.09 -25.07
C ALA A 124 -6.72 6.62 -24.42
N GLN A 125 -7.70 7.06 -25.22
CA GLN A 125 -8.98 7.54 -24.71
C GLN A 125 -9.85 6.43 -24.11
N GLU A 126 -9.85 5.24 -24.72
CA GLU A 126 -10.51 4.05 -24.17
C GLU A 126 -9.87 3.64 -22.84
N GLU A 127 -8.54 3.67 -22.75
CA GLU A 127 -7.79 3.34 -21.54
C GLU A 127 -8.08 4.33 -20.40
N ILE A 128 -8.06 5.64 -20.67
CA ILE A 128 -8.44 6.68 -19.69
C ILE A 128 -9.87 6.45 -19.19
N THR A 129 -10.80 6.16 -20.09
CA THR A 129 -12.21 5.92 -19.75
C THR A 129 -12.36 4.68 -18.85
N ARG A 130 -11.64 3.60 -19.16
CA ARG A 130 -11.64 2.37 -18.38
C ARG A 130 -11.10 2.60 -16.97
N LEU A 131 -9.92 3.21 -16.87
CA LEU A 131 -9.26 3.48 -15.58
C LEU A 131 -10.07 4.46 -14.72
N SER A 132 -10.70 5.45 -15.35
CA SER A 132 -11.56 6.41 -14.63
C SER A 132 -12.82 5.75 -14.08
N ARG A 133 -13.38 4.76 -14.79
CA ARG A 133 -14.52 3.97 -14.30
C ARG A 133 -14.12 3.10 -13.11
N GLU A 134 -13.02 2.37 -13.22
CA GLU A 134 -12.48 1.54 -12.12
C GLU A 134 -12.17 2.40 -10.88
N LEU A 135 -11.58 3.59 -11.07
CA LEU A 135 -11.34 4.53 -9.99
C LEU A 135 -12.64 5.02 -9.35
N LYS A 136 -13.68 5.30 -10.13
CA LYS A 136 -15.00 5.72 -9.62
C LYS A 136 -15.66 4.62 -8.80
N GLU A 137 -15.62 3.37 -9.28
CA GLU A 137 -16.16 2.21 -8.56
C GLU A 137 -15.42 1.96 -7.23
N LEU A 138 -14.12 2.22 -7.18
CA LEU A 138 -13.32 2.05 -5.95
C LEU A 138 -13.46 3.22 -4.96
N THR A 139 -13.70 4.44 -5.44
CA THR A 139 -13.83 5.65 -4.61
C THR A 139 -15.28 5.99 -4.23
N SER A 140 -16.25 5.32 -4.85
CA SER A 140 -17.67 5.38 -4.51
C SER A 140 -18.20 3.97 -4.26
N PRO A 141 -17.78 3.30 -3.16
CA PRO A 141 -18.56 2.17 -2.67
C PRO A 141 -19.95 2.73 -2.33
N ASP A 142 -21.02 2.07 -2.76
CA ASP A 142 -22.41 2.48 -2.61
C ASP A 142 -22.72 3.18 -1.26
N GLN A 143 -23.56 4.21 -1.35
CA GLN A 143 -24.30 4.77 -0.20
C GLN A 143 -25.17 3.70 0.47
#